data_AF-A0A8S0WQ37-F1
#
_entry.id   AF-A0A8S0WQ37-F1
#
_cell.length_a   1.000
_cell.length_b   1.000
_cell.length_c   1.000
_cell.angle_alpha   90.00
_cell.angle_beta   90.00
_cell.angle_gamma   90.00
#
_symmetry.space_group_name_H-M   'P 1'
#
loop_
_entity.id
_entity.type
_entity.pdbx_description
1 polymer ?
#
loop_
_entity_poly.entity_id
_entity_poly.type
_entity_poly.pdbx_seq_one_letter_code
_entity_poly.pdbx_strand_id
1 'polypeptide(L)'
;MNRKHGMEAHLGLGGGLVSEDSRKNLEKVEELCRRKKTEKAVPYLLKSIKDHNNLDAIIQVAFLFPRPDGIEALEYVERRGRGIKNALGEKSFDDDGDRVGHFWMLLETRAYMRVLQALVSMYFENGQLQESANTISEMLRLCPGDNLWQRFWLGSMLCQANRFSDALFFSQAWLTENTLKTGDPPKRGGTAFAPQPRPPTYFKIYGDCEQAKRYLILANKANPNILVKILAEVPRPAGLNDGPRAHNGPEDAQDYPYLTQNIWMENDVWKWADSCEDTKELILKNCSRPACVEKEKPVAQYKRCAACHLVFYCSQDCQKVDWPRHKQDCHAHKQKKIARRAFQTGKPPPAGSMPVFSADTAGGPMFTFAPTGFR
;
A
#
# COMPACT_ATOMS: atom_id res chain seq x y z
N MET A 1 -3.09 10.72 5.66
CA MET A 1 -1.80 11.35 5.27
C MET A 1 -1.43 12.43 6.27
N ASN A 2 -0.15 12.62 6.62
CA ASN A 2 0.25 13.53 7.71
C ASN A 2 0.34 14.98 7.21
N ARG A 3 -0.75 15.74 7.37
CA ARG A 3 -0.86 17.16 6.98
C ARG A 3 -0.06 18.12 7.86
N LYS A 4 0.56 17.62 8.94
CA LYS A 4 1.35 18.41 9.88
C LYS A 4 2.77 18.69 9.40
N HIS A 5 3.19 18.07 8.29
CA HIS A 5 4.51 18.24 7.70
C HIS A 5 4.36 18.50 6.21
N GLY A 6 5.04 19.52 5.68
CA GLY A 6 5.02 19.88 4.25
C GLY A 6 4.31 21.21 3.95
N MET A 7 3.99 21.42 2.67
CA MET A 7 3.49 22.72 2.18
C MET A 7 2.15 23.14 2.79
N GLU A 8 1.20 22.22 2.99
CA GLU A 8 -0.11 22.54 3.62
C GLU A 8 0.04 22.94 5.12
N ALA A 9 1.14 22.59 5.77
CA ALA A 9 1.42 23.04 7.13
C ALA A 9 1.86 24.52 7.17
N HIS A 10 2.55 24.99 6.13
CA HIS A 10 3.07 26.35 6.03
C HIS A 10 2.09 27.31 5.35
N LEU A 11 1.44 26.86 4.28
CA LEU A 11 0.56 27.66 3.43
C LEU A 11 -0.93 27.46 3.73
N GLY A 12 -1.25 26.60 4.69
CA GLY A 12 -2.62 26.25 5.04
C GLY A 12 -3.20 25.11 4.20
N LEU A 13 -4.29 24.53 4.70
CA LEU A 13 -4.96 23.39 4.07
C LEU A 13 -5.60 23.83 2.75
N GLY A 14 -5.34 23.09 1.67
CA GLY A 14 -5.79 23.48 0.33
C GLY A 14 -5.15 24.77 -0.18
N GLY A 15 -3.96 25.15 0.30
CA GLY A 15 -3.31 26.42 -0.06
C GLY A 15 -3.93 27.64 0.60
N GLY A 16 -4.64 27.46 1.72
CA GLY A 16 -5.32 28.53 2.45
C GLY A 16 -6.80 28.68 2.10
N LEU A 17 -7.33 27.85 1.19
CA LEU A 17 -8.77 27.82 0.86
C LEU A 17 -9.66 27.44 2.06
N VAL A 18 -9.11 26.69 3.01
CA VAL A 18 -9.79 26.30 4.25
C VAL A 18 -9.39 27.24 5.37
N SER A 19 -10.40 27.81 6.04
CA SER A 19 -10.22 28.70 7.18
C SER A 19 -9.44 28.04 8.31
N GLU A 20 -8.65 28.83 9.04
CA GLU A 20 -7.84 28.33 10.15
C GLU A 20 -8.70 27.69 11.25
N ASP A 21 -9.86 28.26 11.54
CA ASP A 21 -10.82 27.72 12.51
C ASP A 21 -11.38 26.38 12.05
N SER A 22 -11.75 26.23 10.79
CA SER A 22 -12.24 24.95 10.27
C SER A 22 -11.14 23.88 10.31
N ARG A 23 -9.89 24.24 9.97
CA ARG A 23 -8.72 23.35 10.06
C ARG A 23 -8.47 22.89 11.50
N LYS A 24 -8.43 23.81 12.47
CA LYS A 24 -8.21 23.47 13.90
C LYS A 24 -9.31 22.54 14.44
N ASN A 25 -10.56 22.78 14.06
CA ASN A 25 -11.67 21.89 14.43
C ASN A 25 -11.48 20.50 13.82
N LEU A 26 -11.07 20.39 12.55
CA LEU A 26 -10.80 19.10 11.90
C LEU A 26 -9.64 18.34 12.56
N GLU A 27 -8.54 19.03 12.88
CA GLU A 27 -7.41 18.41 13.59
C GLU A 27 -7.84 17.85 14.96
N LYS A 28 -8.77 18.53 15.64
CA LYS A 28 -9.36 18.06 16.89
C LYS A 28 -10.25 16.83 16.68
N VAL A 29 -11.06 16.81 15.62
CA VAL A 29 -11.85 15.64 15.21
C VAL A 29 -10.94 14.43 15.04
N GLU A 30 -9.89 14.55 14.24
CA GLU A 30 -8.97 13.45 13.96
C GLU A 30 -8.24 12.94 15.21
N GLU A 31 -7.85 13.83 16.12
CA GLU A 31 -7.27 13.43 17.40
C GLU A 31 -8.25 12.66 18.27
N LEU A 32 -9.52 13.07 18.32
CA LEU A 32 -10.56 12.38 19.08
C LEU A 32 -10.90 11.02 18.46
N CYS A 33 -11.02 10.94 17.13
CA CYS A 33 -11.23 9.70 16.40
C CYS A 33 -10.07 8.71 16.60
N ARG A 34 -8.81 9.17 16.55
CA ARG A 34 -7.62 8.34 16.86
C ARG A 34 -7.66 7.76 18.27
N ARG A 35 -8.28 8.46 19.22
CA ARG A 35 -8.48 8.00 20.61
C ARG A 35 -9.78 7.20 20.80
N LYS A 36 -10.47 6.83 19.72
CA LYS A 36 -11.77 6.13 19.73
C LYS A 36 -12.86 6.88 20.49
N LYS A 37 -12.81 8.21 20.50
CA LYS A 37 -13.80 9.11 21.14
C LYS A 37 -14.65 9.83 20.07
N THR A 38 -15.28 9.05 19.20
CA THR A 38 -16.02 9.54 18.02
C THR A 38 -17.18 10.45 18.39
N GLU A 39 -17.96 10.13 19.43
CA GLU A 39 -19.06 10.97 19.92
C GLU A 39 -18.61 12.38 20.31
N LYS A 40 -17.44 12.49 20.94
CA LYS A 40 -16.87 13.79 21.35
C LYS A 40 -16.35 14.59 20.17
N ALA A 41 -16.13 13.97 19.01
CA ALA A 41 -15.67 14.62 17.81
C ALA A 41 -16.81 15.36 17.07
N VAL A 42 -18.05 14.91 17.22
CA VAL A 42 -19.22 15.42 16.48
C VAL A 42 -19.38 16.94 16.56
N PRO A 43 -19.28 17.61 17.74
CA PRO A 43 -19.44 19.06 17.80
C PRO A 43 -18.36 19.84 17.03
N TYR A 44 -17.14 19.32 16.97
CA TYR A 44 -16.04 19.92 16.21
C TYR A 44 -16.22 19.66 14.71
N LEU A 45 -16.73 18.48 14.35
CA LEU A 45 -17.02 18.15 12.96
C LEU A 45 -18.11 19.06 12.39
N LEU A 46 -19.20 19.28 13.13
CA LEU A 46 -20.28 20.21 12.75
C LEU A 46 -19.79 21.65 12.56
N LYS A 47 -18.76 22.08 13.30
CA LYS A 47 -18.12 23.38 13.08
C LYS A 47 -17.25 23.38 11.81
N SER A 48 -16.55 22.29 11.55
CA SER A 48 -15.63 22.17 10.42
C SER A 48 -16.36 22.15 9.08
N ILE A 49 -17.49 21.44 8.97
CA ILE A 49 -18.26 21.32 7.72
C ILE A 49 -18.96 22.61 7.28
N LYS A 50 -19.08 23.61 8.17
CA LYS A 50 -19.62 24.93 7.80
C LYS A 50 -18.72 25.66 6.80
N ASP A 51 -17.43 25.35 6.80
CA ASP A 51 -16.52 25.80 5.76
C ASP A 51 -16.63 24.85 4.57
N HIS A 52 -17.36 25.27 3.54
CA HIS A 52 -17.65 24.43 2.39
C HIS A 52 -16.41 24.12 1.51
N ASN A 53 -15.25 24.75 1.76
CA ASN A 53 -13.99 24.40 1.11
C ASN A 53 -13.27 23.24 1.83
N ASN A 54 -13.67 22.92 3.06
CA ASN A 54 -13.05 21.85 3.83
C ASN A 54 -13.60 20.46 3.45
N LEU A 55 -13.23 19.98 2.27
CA LEU A 55 -13.67 18.65 1.79
C LEU A 55 -13.18 17.52 2.71
N ASP A 56 -12.03 17.70 3.38
CA ASP A 56 -11.49 16.72 4.33
C ASP A 56 -12.40 16.52 5.55
N ALA A 57 -13.15 17.54 5.96
CA ALA A 57 -14.16 17.39 7.01
C ALA A 57 -15.31 16.48 6.55
N ILE A 58 -15.73 16.58 5.29
CA ILE A 58 -16.77 15.70 4.75
C ILE A 58 -16.27 14.26 4.59
N ILE A 59 -14.98 14.05 4.33
CA ILE A 59 -14.39 12.70 4.39
C ILE A 59 -14.63 12.11 5.79
N GLN A 60 -14.35 12.86 6.86
CA GLN A 60 -14.60 12.36 8.23
C GLN A 60 -16.08 12.07 8.48
N VAL A 61 -16.99 12.91 7.97
CA VAL A 61 -18.43 12.67 8.02
C VAL A 61 -18.73 11.32 7.37
N ALA A 62 -18.30 11.10 6.12
CA ALA A 62 -18.63 9.89 5.36
C ALA A 62 -18.27 8.58 6.09
N PHE A 63 -17.12 8.54 6.78
CA PHE A 63 -16.70 7.37 7.55
C PHE A 63 -17.46 7.15 8.87
N LEU A 64 -18.31 8.09 9.30
CA LEU A 64 -19.17 7.96 10.48
C LEU A 64 -20.58 7.43 10.13
N PHE A 65 -20.98 7.46 8.86
CA PHE A 65 -22.29 6.99 8.41
C PHE A 65 -22.25 5.54 7.90
N PRO A 66 -23.40 4.86 7.81
CA PRO A 66 -23.54 3.65 7.02
C PRO A 66 -22.93 3.82 5.61
N ARG A 67 -22.41 2.74 5.05
CA ARG A 67 -21.62 2.81 3.80
C ARG A 67 -22.35 3.45 2.62
N PRO A 68 -23.63 3.12 2.32
CA PRO A 68 -24.34 3.75 1.21
C PRO A 68 -24.40 5.28 1.36
N ASP A 69 -24.78 5.76 2.54
CA ASP A 69 -24.88 7.20 2.84
C ASP A 69 -23.52 7.89 2.81
N GLY A 70 -22.48 7.23 3.31
CA GLY A 70 -21.10 7.71 3.27
C GLY A 70 -20.57 7.84 1.84
N ILE A 71 -20.89 6.88 0.97
CA ILE A 71 -20.55 6.91 -0.45
C ILE A 71 -21.27 8.07 -1.14
N GLU A 72 -22.58 8.19 -0.94
CA GLU A 72 -23.38 9.28 -1.52
C GLU A 72 -22.83 10.66 -1.13
N ALA A 73 -22.48 10.84 0.15
CA ALA A 73 -21.87 12.07 0.64
C ALA A 73 -20.53 12.38 -0.05
N LEU A 74 -19.67 11.36 -0.24
CA LEU A 74 -18.40 11.54 -0.93
C LEU A 74 -18.58 11.83 -2.42
N GLU A 75 -19.49 11.15 -3.10
CA GLU A 75 -19.81 11.40 -4.51
C GLU A 75 -20.35 12.82 -4.73
N TYR A 76 -21.23 13.28 -3.82
CA TYR A 76 -21.73 14.65 -3.84
C TYR A 76 -20.59 15.67 -3.71
N VAL A 77 -19.66 15.42 -2.78
CA VAL A 77 -18.52 16.31 -2.56
C VAL A 77 -17.46 16.22 -3.65
N GLU A 78 -17.27 15.07 -4.29
CA GLU A 78 -16.45 14.93 -5.49
C GLU A 78 -16.99 15.83 -6.61
N ARG A 79 -18.30 15.76 -6.90
CA ARG A 79 -18.94 16.60 -7.92
C ARG A 79 -18.80 18.08 -7.60
N ARG A 80 -19.00 18.47 -6.35
CA ARG A 80 -18.77 19.85 -5.87
C ARG A 80 -17.30 20.24 -6.02
N GLY A 81 -16.37 19.34 -5.69
CA GLY A 81 -14.93 19.54 -5.76
C GLY A 81 -14.42 19.84 -7.17
N ARG A 82 -15.10 19.34 -8.22
CA ARG A 82 -14.84 19.72 -9.62
C ARG A 82 -15.04 21.21 -9.89
N GLY A 83 -15.77 21.92 -9.04
CA GLY A 83 -15.89 23.38 -9.07
C GLY A 83 -14.56 24.12 -8.89
N ILE A 84 -13.49 23.44 -8.46
CA ILE A 84 -12.13 23.99 -8.43
C ILE A 84 -11.65 24.51 -9.78
N LYS A 85 -12.25 24.06 -10.89
CA LYS A 85 -12.01 24.61 -12.23
C LYS A 85 -12.28 26.12 -12.32
N ASN A 86 -13.17 26.66 -11.48
CA ASN A 86 -13.43 28.09 -11.44
C ASN A 86 -12.19 28.88 -10.96
N ALA A 87 -11.34 28.26 -10.15
CA ALA A 87 -10.08 28.82 -9.69
C ALA A 87 -8.89 28.45 -10.58
N LEU A 88 -8.89 27.26 -11.18
CA LEU A 88 -7.75 26.71 -11.93
C LEU A 88 -7.89 26.81 -13.46
N GLY A 89 -9.04 27.25 -13.96
CA GLY A 89 -9.41 27.28 -15.37
C GLY A 89 -10.31 26.09 -15.76
N GLU A 90 -11.20 26.33 -16.74
CA GLU A 90 -12.18 25.33 -17.21
C GLU A 90 -11.52 24.03 -17.72
N LYS A 91 -10.33 24.14 -18.32
CA LYS A 91 -9.53 23.01 -18.82
C LYS A 91 -8.71 22.28 -17.75
N SER A 92 -8.89 22.60 -16.47
CA SER A 92 -8.06 22.02 -15.40
C SER A 92 -8.19 20.50 -15.27
N PHE A 93 -9.25 19.89 -15.77
CA PHE A 93 -9.44 18.43 -15.77
C PHE A 93 -9.19 17.78 -17.13
N ASP A 94 -8.86 18.55 -18.17
CA ASP A 94 -8.73 18.05 -19.53
C ASP A 94 -7.29 17.60 -19.81
N ASP A 95 -7.13 16.50 -20.55
CA ASP A 95 -5.81 15.95 -20.89
C ASP A 95 -4.97 16.90 -21.79
N ASP A 96 -5.60 17.84 -22.50
CA ASP A 96 -4.95 18.93 -23.26
C ASP A 96 -4.72 20.21 -22.43
N GLY A 97 -5.13 20.22 -21.16
CA GLY A 97 -4.88 21.28 -20.20
C GLY A 97 -3.48 21.23 -19.56
N ASP A 98 -3.15 22.23 -18.75
CA ASP A 98 -1.85 22.38 -18.07
C ASP A 98 -1.82 21.81 -16.64
N ARG A 99 -2.96 21.30 -16.14
CA ARG A 99 -3.10 20.87 -14.73
C ARG A 99 -3.11 19.36 -14.55
N VAL A 100 -3.66 18.59 -15.50
CA VAL A 100 -3.66 17.12 -15.43
C VAL A 100 -2.22 16.63 -15.36
N GLY A 101 -1.94 15.69 -14.45
CA GLY A 101 -0.58 15.27 -14.14
C GLY A 101 0.01 15.93 -12.89
N HIS A 102 -0.51 17.10 -12.51
CA HIS A 102 0.09 17.96 -11.49
C HIS A 102 -0.83 18.20 -10.27
N PHE A 103 -1.95 17.48 -10.14
CA PHE A 103 -2.95 17.70 -9.08
C PHE A 103 -2.41 17.55 -7.65
N TRP A 104 -1.29 16.88 -7.45
CA TRP A 104 -0.67 16.83 -6.12
C TRP A 104 0.20 18.06 -5.81
N MET A 105 0.76 18.68 -6.84
CA MET A 105 1.63 19.84 -6.71
C MET A 105 0.84 21.14 -6.55
N LEU A 106 -0.40 21.17 -7.03
CA LEU A 106 -1.38 22.22 -6.75
C LEU A 106 -2.02 21.95 -5.39
N LEU A 107 -1.95 22.92 -4.47
CA LEU A 107 -2.39 22.69 -3.09
C LEU A 107 -3.91 22.61 -3.01
N GLU A 108 -4.59 23.41 -3.83
CA GLU A 108 -6.02 23.55 -3.94
C GLU A 108 -6.70 22.21 -4.28
N THR A 109 -6.07 21.39 -5.13
CA THR A 109 -6.60 20.09 -5.58
C THR A 109 -6.33 18.94 -4.62
N ARG A 110 -5.51 19.11 -3.58
CA ARG A 110 -5.15 18.00 -2.67
C ARG A 110 -6.34 17.46 -1.90
N ALA A 111 -7.25 18.33 -1.46
CA ALA A 111 -8.47 17.92 -0.77
C ALA A 111 -9.36 17.08 -1.70
N TYR A 112 -9.49 17.48 -2.97
CA TYR A 112 -10.20 16.70 -3.99
C TYR A 112 -9.56 15.32 -4.21
N MET A 113 -8.23 15.25 -4.34
CA MET A 113 -7.53 13.96 -4.46
C MET A 113 -7.73 13.05 -3.24
N ARG A 114 -7.85 13.62 -2.03
CA ARG A 114 -8.16 12.86 -0.81
C ARG A 114 -9.61 12.36 -0.78
N VAL A 115 -10.57 13.11 -1.34
CA VAL A 115 -11.96 12.63 -1.53
C VAL A 115 -11.98 11.42 -2.46
N LEU A 116 -11.26 11.46 -3.59
CA LEU A 116 -11.14 10.31 -4.48
C LEU A 116 -10.53 9.10 -3.75
N GLN A 117 -9.47 9.29 -2.96
CA GLN A 117 -8.89 8.22 -2.15
C GLN A 117 -9.90 7.61 -1.17
N ALA A 118 -10.76 8.43 -0.55
CA ALA A 118 -11.79 7.94 0.35
C ALA A 118 -12.86 7.12 -0.40
N LEU A 119 -13.27 7.57 -1.58
CA LEU A 119 -14.18 6.83 -2.47
C LEU A 119 -13.62 5.46 -2.86
N VAL A 120 -12.33 5.37 -3.21
CA VAL A 120 -11.67 4.08 -3.54
C VAL A 120 -11.90 3.05 -2.44
N SER A 121 -11.61 3.42 -1.19
CA SER A 121 -11.77 2.53 -0.03
C SER A 121 -13.23 2.19 0.23
N MET A 122 -14.14 3.17 0.18
CA MET A 122 -15.56 2.96 0.42
C MET A 122 -16.20 2.06 -0.65
N TYR A 123 -15.91 2.30 -1.93
CA TYR A 123 -16.37 1.46 -3.03
C TYR A 123 -15.86 0.03 -2.89
N PHE A 124 -14.58 -0.16 -2.56
CA PHE A 124 -14.02 -1.49 -2.36
C PHE A 124 -14.73 -2.23 -1.21
N GLU A 125 -14.89 -1.58 -0.05
CA GLU A 125 -15.53 -2.17 1.13
C GLU A 125 -17.03 -2.45 0.91
N ASN A 126 -17.68 -1.69 0.02
CA ASN A 126 -19.07 -1.88 -0.38
C ASN A 126 -19.25 -2.82 -1.60
N GLY A 127 -18.17 -3.41 -2.12
CA GLY A 127 -18.22 -4.33 -3.27
C GLY A 127 -18.39 -3.67 -4.64
N GLN A 128 -18.33 -2.34 -4.74
CA GLN A 128 -18.37 -1.57 -6.00
C GLN A 128 -16.99 -1.54 -6.67
N LEU A 129 -16.52 -2.72 -7.09
CA LEU A 129 -15.14 -2.94 -7.54
C LEU A 129 -14.79 -2.15 -8.82
N GLN A 130 -15.75 -1.99 -9.74
CA GLN A 130 -15.57 -1.18 -10.94
C GLN A 130 -15.36 0.30 -10.62
N GLU A 131 -16.19 0.86 -9.75
CA GLU A 131 -16.08 2.26 -9.34
C GLU A 131 -14.77 2.52 -8.60
N SER A 132 -14.34 1.57 -7.75
CA SER A 132 -13.04 1.64 -7.09
C SER A 132 -11.88 1.68 -8.12
N ALA A 133 -11.89 0.77 -9.11
CA ALA A 133 -10.86 0.74 -10.16
C ALA A 133 -10.87 2.00 -11.04
N ASN A 134 -12.05 2.50 -11.41
CA ASN A 134 -12.22 3.74 -12.19
C ASN A 134 -11.70 4.96 -11.43
N THR A 135 -12.03 5.05 -10.14
CA THR A 135 -11.58 6.14 -9.27
C THR A 135 -10.06 6.14 -9.12
N ILE A 136 -9.43 4.98 -8.90
CA ILE A 136 -7.96 4.90 -8.90
C ILE A 136 -7.38 5.30 -10.25
N SER A 137 -8.00 4.87 -11.35
CA SER A 137 -7.52 5.20 -12.70
C SER A 137 -7.54 6.71 -12.96
N GLU A 138 -8.57 7.40 -12.49
CA GLU A 138 -8.67 8.86 -12.53
C GLU A 138 -7.61 9.51 -11.64
N MET A 139 -7.39 8.99 -10.43
CA MET A 139 -6.34 9.51 -9.54
C MET A 139 -4.95 9.42 -10.18
N LEU A 140 -4.63 8.32 -10.88
CA LEU A 140 -3.37 8.15 -11.59
C LEU A 140 -3.28 8.99 -12.87
N ARG A 141 -4.40 9.33 -13.51
CA ARG A 141 -4.44 10.30 -14.60
C ARG A 141 -4.09 11.70 -14.09
N LEU A 142 -4.75 12.13 -13.00
CA LEU A 142 -4.57 13.45 -12.41
C LEU A 142 -3.22 13.61 -11.69
N CYS A 143 -2.70 12.51 -11.13
CA CYS A 143 -1.43 12.43 -10.42
C CYS A 143 -0.65 11.14 -10.77
N PRO A 144 0.02 11.09 -11.93
CA PRO A 144 0.84 9.95 -12.37
C PRO A 144 1.98 9.61 -11.43
N GLY A 145 2.51 10.60 -10.71
CA GLY A 145 3.54 10.42 -9.68
C GLY A 145 3.06 9.63 -8.44
N ASP A 146 1.76 9.31 -8.36
CA ASP A 146 1.14 8.46 -7.35
C ASP A 146 1.48 8.86 -5.90
N ASN A 147 1.39 10.15 -5.59
CA ASN A 147 1.68 10.66 -4.25
C ASN A 147 0.74 10.10 -3.15
N LEU A 148 -0.38 9.48 -3.57
CA LEU A 148 -1.37 8.83 -2.71
C LEU A 148 -1.28 7.30 -2.71
N TRP A 149 -0.26 6.71 -3.35
CA TRP A 149 0.06 5.27 -3.29
C TRP A 149 -1.06 4.35 -3.83
N GLN A 150 -1.88 4.84 -4.77
CA GLN A 150 -2.99 4.11 -5.35
C GLN A 150 -2.57 3.08 -6.41
N ARG A 151 -1.36 3.18 -6.98
CA ARG A 151 -0.86 2.20 -7.96
C ARG A 151 -0.77 0.79 -7.37
N PHE A 152 -0.55 0.69 -6.06
CA PHE A 152 -0.48 -0.57 -5.31
C PHE A 152 -1.85 -1.24 -5.15
N TRP A 153 -2.95 -0.50 -5.37
CA TRP A 153 -4.31 -1.01 -5.35
C TRP A 153 -4.83 -1.35 -6.75
N LEU A 154 -4.45 -0.56 -7.76
CA LEU A 154 -5.11 -0.62 -9.07
C LEU A 154 -5.09 -2.01 -9.70
N GLY A 155 -3.94 -2.68 -9.73
CA GLY A 155 -3.83 -4.03 -10.29
C GLY A 155 -4.79 -5.02 -9.63
N SER A 156 -4.89 -4.97 -8.29
CA SER A 156 -5.83 -5.76 -7.50
C SER A 156 -7.28 -5.43 -7.84
N MET A 157 -7.62 -4.14 -7.94
CA MET A 157 -8.99 -3.68 -8.24
C MET A 157 -9.41 -4.05 -9.66
N LEU A 158 -8.51 -3.94 -10.65
CA LEU A 158 -8.78 -4.35 -12.02
C LEU A 158 -9.06 -5.85 -12.11
N CYS A 159 -8.27 -6.69 -11.41
CA CYS A 159 -8.53 -8.13 -11.34
C CYS A 159 -9.87 -8.44 -10.65
N GLN A 160 -10.15 -7.81 -9.50
CA GLN A 160 -11.43 -7.92 -8.79
C GLN A 160 -12.63 -7.52 -9.66
N ALA A 161 -12.44 -6.53 -10.54
CA ALA A 161 -13.44 -6.05 -11.46
C ALA A 161 -13.51 -6.84 -12.79
N ASN A 162 -12.83 -7.98 -12.90
CA ASN A 162 -12.71 -8.79 -14.11
C ASN A 162 -12.11 -8.06 -15.33
N ARG A 163 -11.38 -6.97 -15.11
CA ARG A 163 -10.67 -6.19 -16.13
C ARG A 163 -9.23 -6.68 -16.28
N PHE A 164 -9.08 -7.97 -16.55
CA PHE A 164 -7.78 -8.65 -16.56
C PHE A 164 -6.82 -8.10 -17.64
N SER A 165 -7.34 -7.70 -18.80
CA SER A 165 -6.54 -7.10 -19.87
C SER A 165 -5.95 -5.75 -19.44
N ASP A 166 -6.74 -4.95 -18.72
CA ASP A 166 -6.30 -3.67 -18.17
C ASP A 166 -5.29 -3.87 -17.04
N ALA A 167 -5.50 -4.88 -16.18
CA ALA A 167 -4.55 -5.24 -15.12
C ALA A 167 -3.18 -5.60 -15.71
N LEU A 168 -3.18 -6.41 -16.77
CA LEU A 168 -1.96 -6.77 -17.49
C LEU A 168 -1.31 -5.55 -18.15
N PHE A 169 -2.10 -4.72 -18.84
CA PHE A 169 -1.62 -3.47 -19.44
C PHE A 169 -0.94 -2.59 -18.42
N PHE A 170 -1.60 -2.38 -17.29
CA PHE A 170 -1.08 -1.59 -16.20
C PHE A 170 0.25 -2.14 -15.69
N SER A 171 0.35 -3.44 -15.39
CA SER A 171 1.61 -4.06 -14.97
C SER A 171 2.73 -3.89 -16.01
N GLN A 172 2.42 -4.07 -17.29
CA GLN A 172 3.40 -3.93 -18.37
C GLN A 172 3.87 -2.49 -18.56
N ALA A 173 2.99 -1.51 -18.44
CA ALA A 173 3.33 -0.09 -18.57
C ALA A 173 4.41 0.32 -17.55
N TRP A 174 4.32 -0.20 -16.31
CA TRP A 174 5.31 0.05 -15.25
C TRP A 174 6.58 -0.81 -15.34
N LEU A 175 6.59 -1.84 -16.19
CA LEU A 175 7.75 -2.70 -16.46
C LEU A 175 8.49 -2.32 -17.74
N THR A 176 8.11 -1.21 -18.39
CA THR A 176 8.85 -0.71 -19.56
C THR A 176 10.26 -0.29 -19.17
N GLU A 177 11.21 -0.49 -20.09
CA GLU A 177 12.62 -0.14 -19.85
C GLU A 177 12.80 1.32 -19.47
N ASN A 178 12.04 2.23 -20.11
CA ASN A 178 12.10 3.66 -19.80
C ASN A 178 11.67 3.95 -18.36
N THR A 179 10.49 3.48 -17.95
CA THR A 179 9.99 3.68 -16.58
C THR A 179 10.94 3.08 -15.54
N LEU A 180 11.50 1.90 -15.80
CA LEU A 180 12.46 1.27 -14.89
C LEU A 180 13.78 2.05 -14.78
N LYS A 181 14.24 2.70 -15.85
CA LYS A 181 15.48 3.47 -15.86
C LYS A 181 15.33 4.88 -15.28
N THR A 182 14.27 5.60 -15.66
CA THR A 182 14.11 7.01 -15.27
C THR A 182 13.31 7.18 -13.98
N GLY A 183 12.48 6.19 -13.63
CA GLY A 183 11.50 6.31 -12.56
C GLY A 183 10.28 7.16 -12.95
N ASP A 184 10.23 7.68 -14.17
CA ASP A 184 9.10 8.48 -14.63
C ASP A 184 7.85 7.61 -14.79
N PRO A 185 6.69 8.10 -14.34
CA PRO A 185 5.46 7.35 -14.47
C PRO A 185 5.09 7.19 -15.95
N PRO A 186 4.55 6.03 -16.37
CA PRO A 186 4.00 5.87 -17.70
C PRO A 186 2.82 6.83 -17.92
N LYS A 187 2.44 7.03 -19.20
CA LYS A 187 1.34 7.94 -19.57
C LYS A 187 0.08 7.67 -18.73
N ARG A 188 -0.49 8.74 -18.14
CA ARG A 188 -1.63 8.69 -17.21
C ARG A 188 -1.41 7.72 -16.03
N GLY A 189 -0.18 7.60 -15.53
CA GLY A 189 0.18 6.66 -14.48
C GLY A 189 -0.02 5.19 -14.86
N GLY A 190 -0.01 4.87 -16.17
CA GLY A 190 -0.19 3.52 -16.70
C GLY A 190 -1.64 3.15 -16.98
N THR A 191 -2.57 4.10 -16.93
CA THR A 191 -4.01 3.89 -17.13
C THR A 191 -4.51 4.34 -18.50
N ALA A 192 -3.59 4.68 -19.41
CA ALA A 192 -3.89 4.88 -20.82
C ALA A 192 -4.15 3.52 -21.51
N PHE A 193 -5.12 2.76 -20.97
CA PHE A 193 -5.45 1.41 -21.42
C PHE A 193 -5.65 1.39 -22.93
N ALA A 194 -5.01 0.42 -23.58
CA ALA A 194 -5.12 0.21 -25.01
C ALA A 194 -5.27 -1.28 -25.30
N PRO A 195 -5.89 -1.64 -26.45
CA PRO A 195 -5.87 -3.01 -26.93
C PRO A 195 -4.43 -3.51 -27.01
N GLN A 196 -4.17 -4.66 -26.42
CA GLN A 196 -2.82 -5.21 -26.34
C GLN A 196 -2.39 -5.74 -27.72
N PRO A 197 -1.26 -5.27 -28.29
CA PRO A 197 -0.80 -5.71 -29.62
C PRO A 197 -0.12 -7.09 -29.61
N ARG A 198 0.05 -7.72 -28.44
CA ARG A 198 0.72 -9.02 -28.26
C ARG A 198 -0.14 -9.98 -27.44
N PRO A 199 0.00 -11.31 -27.62
CA PRO A 199 -0.85 -12.29 -26.96
C PRO A 199 -0.81 -12.09 -25.42
N PRO A 200 -1.96 -11.94 -24.75
CA PRO A 200 -2.01 -11.68 -23.32
C PRO A 200 -1.55 -12.89 -22.48
N THR A 201 -1.11 -12.59 -21.26
CA THR A 201 -0.18 -13.44 -20.49
C THR A 201 -0.65 -13.66 -19.04
N TYR A 202 -1.94 -13.48 -18.81
CA TYR A 202 -2.57 -13.63 -17.50
C TYR A 202 -3.28 -14.98 -17.41
N PHE A 203 -3.09 -15.71 -16.31
CA PHE A 203 -3.67 -17.04 -16.12
C PHE A 203 -5.19 -17.06 -16.32
N LYS A 204 -5.95 -16.06 -15.85
CA LYS A 204 -7.40 -16.05 -16.10
C LYS A 204 -7.81 -15.77 -17.55
N ILE A 205 -6.92 -15.23 -18.40
CA ILE A 205 -7.24 -15.00 -19.80
C ILE A 205 -6.79 -16.17 -20.68
N TYR A 206 -5.63 -16.79 -20.41
CA TYR A 206 -5.02 -17.81 -21.29
C TYR A 206 -4.69 -19.14 -20.61
N GLY A 207 -5.00 -19.30 -19.32
CA GLY A 207 -4.70 -20.49 -18.54
C GLY A 207 -3.21 -20.64 -18.23
N ASP A 208 -2.77 -21.89 -18.05
CA ASP A 208 -1.38 -22.20 -17.75
C ASP A 208 -0.50 -22.05 -18.99
N CYS A 209 0.29 -20.97 -19.04
CA CYS A 209 1.26 -20.72 -20.11
C CYS A 209 2.61 -20.25 -19.56
N GLU A 210 3.68 -20.44 -20.33
CA GLU A 210 5.05 -20.11 -19.92
C GLU A 210 5.17 -18.64 -19.48
N GLN A 211 4.50 -17.73 -20.18
CA GLN A 211 4.57 -16.32 -19.88
C GLN A 211 3.88 -15.97 -18.55
N ALA A 212 2.75 -16.62 -18.23
CA ALA A 212 2.09 -16.46 -16.92
C ALA A 212 3.00 -16.95 -15.78
N LYS A 213 3.68 -18.10 -15.96
CA LYS A 213 4.68 -18.60 -15.00
C LYS A 213 5.82 -17.60 -14.80
N ARG A 214 6.35 -17.01 -15.88
CA ARG A 214 7.41 -15.99 -15.79
C ARG A 214 6.97 -14.76 -15.00
N TYR A 215 5.74 -14.27 -15.20
CA TYR A 215 5.22 -13.16 -14.39
C TYR A 215 5.07 -13.53 -12.91
N LEU A 216 4.59 -14.74 -12.61
CA LEU A 216 4.51 -15.24 -11.24
C LEU A 216 5.88 -15.29 -10.57
N ILE A 217 6.90 -15.79 -11.28
CA ILE A 217 8.30 -15.83 -10.80
C ILE A 217 8.83 -14.42 -10.55
N LEU A 218 8.61 -13.47 -11.47
CA LEU A 218 9.05 -12.08 -11.31
C LEU A 218 8.38 -11.41 -10.11
N ALA A 219 7.07 -11.59 -9.94
CA ALA A 219 6.34 -11.07 -8.79
C ALA A 219 6.84 -11.67 -7.48
N ASN A 220 7.11 -12.98 -7.47
CA ASN A 220 7.63 -13.69 -6.31
C ASN A 220 9.06 -13.26 -5.95
N LYS A 221 9.92 -12.98 -6.93
CA LYS A 221 11.25 -12.40 -6.70
C LYS A 221 11.16 -10.98 -6.12
N ALA A 222 10.20 -10.18 -6.58
CA ALA A 222 10.00 -8.82 -6.10
C ALA A 222 9.53 -8.80 -4.63
N ASN A 223 8.52 -9.60 -4.29
CA ASN A 223 8.04 -9.73 -2.92
C ASN A 223 7.57 -11.16 -2.60
N PRO A 224 8.45 -12.03 -2.08
CA PRO A 224 8.12 -13.42 -1.80
C PRO A 224 7.09 -13.59 -0.67
N ASN A 225 6.93 -12.58 0.19
CA ASN A 225 6.00 -12.65 1.31
C ASN A 225 4.54 -12.74 0.85
N ILE A 226 4.22 -12.23 -0.34
CA ILE A 226 2.86 -12.29 -0.90
C ILE A 226 2.50 -13.74 -1.20
N LEU A 227 3.33 -14.43 -1.97
CA LEU A 227 3.05 -15.80 -2.37
C LEU A 227 3.14 -16.78 -1.20
N VAL A 228 4.05 -16.55 -0.24
CA VAL A 228 4.06 -17.31 1.02
C VAL A 228 2.71 -17.23 1.72
N LYS A 229 2.09 -16.05 1.82
CA LYS A 229 0.77 -15.90 2.46
C LYS A 229 -0.35 -16.59 1.68
N ILE A 230 -0.29 -16.55 0.35
CA ILE A 230 -1.28 -17.18 -0.53
C ILE A 230 -1.19 -18.71 -0.44
N LEU A 231 -0.01 -19.28 -0.66
CA LEU A 231 0.18 -20.74 -0.66
C LEU A 231 0.12 -21.36 0.74
N ALA A 232 0.34 -20.58 1.80
CA ALA A 232 0.08 -21.00 3.16
C ALA A 232 -1.37 -20.78 3.63
N GLU A 233 -2.27 -20.36 2.71
CA GLU A 233 -3.69 -20.13 2.97
C GLU A 233 -3.95 -19.25 4.21
N VAL A 234 -3.11 -18.22 4.41
CA VAL A 234 -3.24 -17.32 5.55
C VAL A 234 -4.59 -16.60 5.47
N PRO A 235 -5.46 -16.63 6.51
CA PRO A 235 -6.77 -16.02 6.44
C PRO A 235 -6.75 -14.53 6.09
N ARG A 236 -7.76 -14.06 5.34
CA ARG A 236 -7.92 -12.64 5.00
C ARG A 236 -7.89 -11.80 6.28
N PRO A 237 -6.99 -10.81 6.39
CA PRO A 237 -7.02 -9.90 7.53
C PRO A 237 -8.30 -9.05 7.48
N ALA A 238 -8.74 -8.57 8.64
CA ALA A 238 -9.93 -7.72 8.74
C ALA A 238 -9.76 -6.33 8.09
N GLY A 239 -8.52 -5.93 7.78
CA GLY A 239 -8.19 -4.63 7.22
C GLY A 239 -6.74 -4.55 6.73
N LEU A 240 -6.41 -3.40 6.18
CA LEU A 240 -5.04 -3.05 5.78
C LEU A 240 -4.10 -3.02 6.98
N ASN A 241 -2.81 -3.19 6.71
CA ASN A 241 -1.80 -3.00 7.75
C ASN A 241 -1.68 -1.52 8.16
N ASP A 242 -1.90 -1.24 9.44
CA ASP A 242 -1.76 0.08 10.07
C ASP A 242 -0.37 0.30 10.70
N GLY A 243 0.45 -0.76 10.74
CA GLY A 243 1.80 -0.74 11.29
C GLY A 243 2.85 -0.19 10.33
N PRO A 244 4.06 0.14 10.83
CA PRO A 244 5.16 0.56 9.98
C PRO A 244 5.55 -0.52 8.97
N ARG A 245 5.83 -0.09 7.74
CA ARG A 245 6.14 -0.98 6.62
C ARG A 245 7.64 -0.99 6.33
N ALA A 246 8.15 -2.14 5.93
CA ALA A 246 9.40 -2.26 5.20
C ALA A 246 9.07 -2.48 3.73
N HIS A 247 9.90 -1.95 2.83
CA HIS A 247 9.74 -2.19 1.40
C HIS A 247 9.78 -3.70 1.12
N ASN A 248 8.76 -4.21 0.43
CA ASN A 248 8.54 -5.64 0.15
C ASN A 248 8.60 -6.54 1.39
N GLY A 249 8.26 -5.99 2.56
CA GLY A 249 8.22 -6.70 3.84
C GLY A 249 6.92 -7.47 4.08
N PRO A 250 6.85 -8.24 5.18
CA PRO A 250 5.65 -9.02 5.51
C PRO A 250 4.44 -8.15 5.88
N GLU A 251 4.68 -6.96 6.44
CA GLU A 251 3.63 -5.95 6.71
C GLU A 251 3.08 -5.34 5.43
N ASP A 252 3.91 -5.17 4.39
CA ASP A 252 3.47 -4.67 3.09
C ASP A 252 2.68 -5.72 2.32
N ALA A 253 3.14 -6.98 2.38
CA ALA A 253 2.45 -8.12 1.79
C ALA A 253 1.10 -8.47 2.45
N GLN A 254 0.76 -7.89 3.62
CA GLN A 254 -0.54 -8.13 4.27
C GLN A 254 -1.72 -7.60 3.44
N ASP A 255 -1.53 -6.50 2.73
CA ASP A 255 -2.61 -5.86 1.98
C ASP A 255 -3.04 -6.70 0.77
N TYR A 256 -2.18 -7.55 0.23
CA TYR A 256 -2.51 -8.38 -0.92
C TYR A 256 -3.61 -9.41 -0.62
N PRO A 257 -3.53 -10.23 0.45
CA PRO A 257 -4.65 -11.04 0.89
C PRO A 257 -5.89 -10.21 1.23
N TYR A 258 -5.74 -9.04 1.85
CA TYR A 258 -6.89 -8.16 2.11
C TYR A 258 -7.62 -7.77 0.82
N LEU A 259 -6.87 -7.48 -0.24
CA LEU A 259 -7.40 -6.99 -1.50
C LEU A 259 -7.85 -8.09 -2.47
N THR A 260 -7.23 -9.27 -2.45
CA THR A 260 -7.34 -10.24 -3.57
C THR A 260 -7.47 -11.71 -3.16
N GLN A 261 -7.59 -12.02 -1.86
CA GLN A 261 -7.62 -13.41 -1.42
C GLN A 261 -8.71 -14.25 -2.12
N ASN A 262 -9.89 -13.68 -2.36
CA ASN A 262 -10.98 -14.38 -3.05
C ASN A 262 -10.57 -14.87 -4.46
N ILE A 263 -9.74 -14.11 -5.19
CA ILE A 263 -9.27 -14.48 -6.53
C ILE A 263 -8.21 -15.59 -6.43
N TRP A 264 -7.27 -15.43 -5.49
CA TRP A 264 -6.18 -16.39 -5.31
C TRP A 264 -6.62 -17.73 -4.73
N MET A 265 -7.72 -17.76 -3.97
CA MET A 265 -8.28 -18.98 -3.36
C MET A 265 -9.28 -19.70 -4.28
N GLU A 266 -9.46 -19.24 -5.52
CA GLU A 266 -10.18 -20.05 -6.51
C GLU A 266 -9.37 -21.34 -6.78
N ASN A 267 -10.08 -22.48 -6.83
CA ASN A 267 -9.44 -23.80 -6.85
C ASN A 267 -8.46 -24.00 -8.00
N ASP A 268 -8.76 -23.46 -9.19
CA ASP A 268 -7.90 -23.51 -10.37
C ASP A 268 -6.66 -22.62 -10.20
N VAL A 269 -6.83 -21.41 -9.68
CA VAL A 269 -5.74 -20.42 -9.49
C VAL A 269 -4.76 -20.89 -8.44
N TRP A 270 -5.25 -21.33 -7.29
CA TRP A 270 -4.39 -21.77 -6.18
C TRP A 270 -3.59 -23.00 -6.59
N LYS A 271 -4.25 -24.00 -7.18
CA LYS A 271 -3.58 -25.24 -7.65
C LYS A 271 -2.56 -24.95 -8.73
N TRP A 272 -2.85 -24.02 -9.63
CA TRP A 272 -1.89 -23.58 -10.63
C TRP A 272 -0.65 -22.95 -9.97
N ALA A 273 -0.84 -22.01 -9.06
CA ALA A 273 0.26 -21.37 -8.34
C ALA A 273 1.08 -22.38 -7.50
N ASP A 274 0.43 -23.33 -6.83
CA ASP A 274 1.09 -24.40 -6.08
C ASP A 274 1.81 -25.41 -7.00
N SER A 275 1.33 -25.62 -8.23
CA SER A 275 2.01 -26.51 -9.20
C SER A 275 3.30 -25.92 -9.77
N CYS A 276 3.55 -24.61 -9.61
CA CYS A 276 4.73 -23.93 -10.15
C CYS A 276 5.97 -24.17 -9.27
N GLU A 277 6.70 -25.25 -9.54
CA GLU A 277 7.90 -25.66 -8.78
C GLU A 277 8.96 -24.56 -8.68
N ASP A 278 9.35 -23.94 -9.79
CA ASP A 278 10.32 -22.82 -9.83
C ASP A 278 9.94 -21.68 -8.86
N THR A 279 8.64 -21.46 -8.70
CA THR A 279 8.13 -20.40 -7.84
C THR A 279 8.19 -20.83 -6.37
N LYS A 280 7.85 -22.09 -6.06
CA LYS A 280 7.97 -22.65 -4.71
C LYS A 280 9.41 -22.69 -4.24
N GLU A 281 10.35 -23.07 -5.09
CA GLU A 281 11.76 -23.17 -4.73
C GLU A 281 12.35 -21.86 -4.17
N LEU A 282 11.87 -20.71 -4.66
CA LEU A 282 12.28 -19.38 -4.21
C LEU A 282 11.78 -19.01 -2.81
N ILE A 283 10.69 -19.64 -2.34
CA ILE A 283 10.03 -19.28 -1.08
C ILE A 283 10.21 -20.31 0.03
N LEU A 284 10.40 -21.58 -0.32
CA LEU A 284 10.65 -22.66 0.63
C LEU A 284 11.89 -22.35 1.49
N LYS A 285 11.76 -22.56 2.80
CA LYS A 285 12.81 -22.25 3.76
C LYS A 285 13.67 -23.47 4.06
N ASN A 286 14.96 -23.22 4.23
CA ASN A 286 15.87 -24.18 4.85
C ASN A 286 15.79 -24.02 6.37
N CYS A 287 16.04 -25.11 7.10
CA CYS A 287 16.17 -25.05 8.54
C CYS A 287 17.34 -24.12 8.91
N SER A 288 17.12 -23.20 9.86
CA SER A 288 18.13 -22.22 10.28
C SER A 288 19.22 -22.82 11.17
N ARG A 289 19.08 -24.09 11.58
CA ARG A 289 20.12 -24.82 12.31
C ARG A 289 21.22 -25.21 11.31
N PRO A 290 22.49 -24.79 11.51
CA PRO A 290 23.57 -25.03 10.54
C PRO A 290 23.84 -26.50 10.20
N ALA A 291 23.64 -27.41 11.16
CA ALA A 291 23.86 -28.85 10.98
C ALA A 291 22.64 -29.59 10.36
N CYS A 292 21.57 -28.88 10.03
CA CYS A 292 20.36 -29.46 9.46
C CYS A 292 20.25 -29.06 7.98
N VAL A 293 20.03 -30.04 7.10
CA VAL A 293 19.89 -29.83 5.65
C VAL A 293 18.44 -29.90 5.17
N GLU A 294 17.50 -30.06 6.10
CA GLU A 294 16.08 -30.18 5.78
C GLU A 294 15.54 -28.89 5.18
N LYS A 295 14.87 -29.01 4.03
CA LYS A 295 14.15 -27.95 3.33
C LYS A 295 12.65 -28.20 3.42
N GLU A 296 11.88 -27.12 3.58
CA GLU A 296 10.42 -27.19 3.58
C GLU A 296 9.90 -27.92 2.33
N LYS A 297 8.83 -28.70 2.50
CA LYS A 297 8.10 -29.33 1.39
C LYS A 297 6.84 -28.51 1.06
N PRO A 298 5.82 -28.44 1.93
CA PRO A 298 4.78 -27.42 1.80
C PRO A 298 5.30 -26.06 2.26
N VAL A 299 4.78 -25.00 1.62
CA VAL A 299 5.11 -23.61 1.96
C VAL A 299 4.67 -23.32 3.40
N ALA A 300 5.52 -22.63 4.16
CA ALA A 300 5.29 -22.25 5.55
C ALA A 300 5.06 -23.43 6.53
N GLN A 301 5.62 -24.61 6.21
CA GLN A 301 5.63 -25.76 7.11
C GLN A 301 6.41 -25.49 8.41
N TYR A 302 7.53 -24.76 8.31
CA TYR A 302 8.45 -24.60 9.42
C TYR A 302 7.97 -23.53 10.37
N LYS A 303 8.20 -23.77 11.66
CA LYS A 303 7.90 -22.79 12.70
C LYS A 303 9.00 -21.74 12.71
N ARG A 304 8.60 -20.47 12.73
CA ARG A 304 9.53 -19.35 12.95
C ARG A 304 9.71 -19.05 14.42
N CYS A 305 10.88 -18.52 14.79
CA CYS A 305 11.12 -18.04 16.16
C CYS A 305 10.10 -16.97 16.53
N ALA A 306 9.29 -17.18 17.58
CA ALA A 306 8.20 -16.30 17.98
C ALA A 306 8.64 -14.91 18.49
N ALA A 307 9.94 -14.71 18.76
CA ALA A 307 10.45 -13.43 19.24
C ALA A 307 10.96 -12.53 18.09
N CYS A 308 11.82 -13.04 17.22
CA CYS A 308 12.42 -12.25 16.14
C CYS A 308 11.69 -12.41 14.79
N HIS A 309 11.00 -13.53 14.57
CA HIS A 309 10.37 -13.92 13.30
C HIS A 309 11.33 -14.04 12.10
N LEU A 310 12.65 -14.10 12.32
CA LEU A 310 13.66 -14.11 11.25
C LEU A 310 14.16 -15.51 10.86
N VAL A 311 14.17 -16.44 11.81
CA VAL A 311 14.69 -17.80 11.62
C VAL A 311 13.55 -18.81 11.61
N PHE A 312 13.73 -19.90 10.87
CA PHE A 312 12.76 -20.96 10.62
C PHE A 312 13.37 -22.31 11.00
N TYR A 313 12.62 -23.16 11.70
CA TYR A 313 13.08 -24.47 12.14
C TYR A 313 12.10 -25.56 11.73
N CYS A 314 12.63 -26.67 11.21
CA CYS A 314 11.83 -27.85 10.87
C CYS A 314 11.18 -28.51 12.09
N SER A 315 11.78 -28.36 13.27
CA SER A 315 11.26 -28.89 14.53
C SER A 315 11.65 -28.03 15.73
N GLN A 316 10.93 -28.21 16.84
CA GLN A 316 11.28 -27.58 18.12
C GLN A 316 12.65 -28.03 18.64
N ASP A 317 13.08 -29.25 18.32
CA ASP A 317 14.38 -29.77 18.73
C ASP A 317 15.52 -29.08 18.00
N CYS A 318 15.37 -28.82 16.69
CA CYS A 318 16.34 -28.00 15.96
C CYS A 318 16.46 -26.59 16.55
N GLN A 319 15.34 -25.98 16.96
CA GLN A 319 15.35 -24.69 17.65
C GLN A 319 16.09 -24.76 18.99
N LYS A 320 15.83 -25.77 19.83
CA LYS A 320 16.49 -25.94 21.13
C LYS A 320 18.01 -26.09 20.99
N VAL A 321 18.46 -26.87 20.01
CA VAL A 321 19.89 -27.09 19.73
C VAL A 321 20.56 -25.82 19.22
N ASP A 322 19.89 -25.04 18.36
CA ASP A 322 20.45 -23.79 17.81
C ASP A 322 20.31 -22.58 18.78
N TRP A 323 19.49 -22.70 19.83
CA TRP A 323 19.18 -21.60 20.74
C TRP A 323 20.41 -20.92 21.38
N PRO A 324 21.44 -21.63 21.87
CA PRO A 324 22.62 -20.99 22.46
C PRO A 324 23.30 -20.00 21.50
N ARG A 325 23.30 -20.29 20.20
CA ARG A 325 23.82 -19.41 19.15
C ARG A 325 22.82 -18.31 18.79
N HIS A 326 21.58 -18.68 18.47
CA HIS A 326 20.56 -17.74 17.98
C HIS A 326 20.11 -16.69 19.02
N LYS A 327 20.17 -17.01 20.32
CA LYS A 327 19.65 -16.15 21.41
C LYS A 327 20.19 -14.72 21.32
N GLN A 328 21.48 -14.54 21.08
CA GLN A 328 22.12 -13.22 21.01
C GLN A 328 21.57 -12.40 19.84
N ASP A 329 21.55 -12.99 18.64
CA ASP A 329 20.99 -12.37 17.42
C ASP A 329 19.51 -12.04 17.58
N CYS A 330 18.75 -12.95 18.21
CA CYS A 330 17.33 -12.76 18.49
C CYS A 330 17.09 -11.53 19.38
N HIS A 331 17.86 -11.39 20.45
CA HIS A 331 17.76 -10.22 21.34
C HIS A 331 18.17 -8.93 20.61
N ALA A 332 19.26 -8.94 19.86
CA ALA A 332 19.72 -7.78 19.10
C ALA A 332 18.66 -7.32 18.08
N HIS A 333 18.05 -8.24 17.33
CA HIS A 333 17.00 -7.91 16.38
C HIS A 333 15.74 -7.37 17.08
N LYS A 334 15.35 -7.97 18.21
CA LYS A 334 14.21 -7.50 19.00
C LYS A 334 14.43 -6.04 19.46
N GLN A 335 15.63 -5.70 19.93
CA GLN A 335 15.95 -4.33 20.33
C GLN A 335 15.90 -3.37 19.14
N LYS A 336 16.46 -3.74 17.98
CA LYS A 336 16.36 -2.94 16.75
C LYS A 336 14.92 -2.68 16.34
N LYS A 337 14.04 -3.70 16.41
CA LYS A 337 12.62 -3.57 16.08
C LYS A 337 11.89 -2.61 17.03
N ILE A 338 12.17 -2.70 18.33
CA ILE A 338 11.61 -1.79 19.34
C ILE A 338 12.08 -0.36 19.09
N ALA A 339 13.38 -0.14 18.88
CA ALA A 339 13.96 1.17 18.61
C ALA A 339 13.36 1.79 17.33
N ARG A 340 13.26 1.02 16.25
CA ARG A 340 12.63 1.47 14.99
C ARG A 340 11.18 1.88 15.22
N ARG A 341 10.39 1.07 15.94
CA ARG A 341 9.00 1.39 16.27
C ARG A 341 8.87 2.62 17.15
N ALA A 342 9.74 2.78 18.15
CA ALA A 342 9.76 3.96 19.01
C ALA A 342 10.03 5.23 18.19
N PHE A 343 11.08 5.21 17.37
CA PHE A 343 11.43 6.31 16.47
C PHE A 343 10.26 6.67 15.53
N GLN A 344 9.69 5.68 14.85
CA GLN A 344 8.57 5.90 13.92
C GLN A 344 7.28 6.38 14.59
N THR A 345 7.10 6.11 15.89
CA THR A 345 5.94 6.56 16.67
C THR A 345 6.21 7.83 17.49
N GLY A 346 7.39 8.46 17.31
CA GLY A 346 7.79 9.66 18.05
C GLY A 346 8.01 9.41 19.54
N LYS A 347 8.25 8.16 19.96
CA LYS A 347 8.60 7.80 21.33
C LYS A 347 10.12 7.71 21.48
N PRO A 348 10.67 8.04 22.65
CA PRO A 348 12.11 7.90 22.88
C PRO A 348 12.54 6.42 22.74
N PRO A 349 13.64 6.12 22.02
CA PRO A 349 14.14 4.77 21.93
C PRO A 349 14.69 4.29 23.30
N PRO A 350 14.71 2.97 23.55
CA PRO A 350 15.36 2.41 24.74
C PRO A 350 16.82 2.86 24.87
N ALA A 351 17.31 3.09 26.10
CA ALA A 351 18.69 3.46 26.35
C ALA A 351 19.67 2.44 25.73
N GLY A 352 20.69 2.94 25.02
CA GLY A 352 21.68 2.10 24.32
C GLY A 352 21.25 1.55 22.95
N SER A 353 20.07 1.92 22.43
CA SER A 353 19.55 1.44 21.14
C SER A 353 19.49 2.54 20.07
N MET A 354 20.54 3.36 19.97
CA MET A 354 20.66 4.35 18.90
C MET A 354 20.72 3.63 17.54
N PRO A 355 19.74 3.83 16.63
CA PRO A 355 19.91 3.39 15.26
C PRO A 355 21.05 4.21 14.66
N VAL A 356 22.12 3.56 14.21
CA VAL A 356 23.13 4.23 13.41
C VAL A 356 22.48 4.56 12.06
N PHE A 357 22.16 5.82 11.85
CA PHE A 357 21.75 6.33 10.56
C PHE A 357 23.01 6.79 9.84
N SER A 358 23.49 6.00 8.87
CA SER A 358 24.42 6.56 7.88
C SER A 358 23.58 7.30 6.86
N ALA A 359 23.73 8.62 6.81
CA ALA A 359 23.21 9.43 5.72
C ALA A 359 24.18 9.32 4.55
N ASP A 360 23.99 8.33 3.68
CA ASP A 360 24.52 8.47 2.33
C ASP A 360 23.63 9.49 1.61
N THR A 361 24.13 10.72 1.50
CA THR A 361 23.50 11.87 0.85
C THR A 361 23.45 11.75 -0.68
N ALA A 362 23.60 10.54 -1.22
CA ALA A 362 23.54 10.23 -2.64
C ALA A 362 22.32 9.33 -2.96
N GLY A 363 21.12 9.94 -3.00
CA GLY A 363 20.02 9.53 -3.89
C GLY A 363 19.59 8.05 -3.94
N GLY A 364 19.74 7.26 -2.87
CA GLY A 364 19.29 5.86 -2.81
C GLY A 364 18.47 5.56 -1.54
N PRO A 365 17.58 4.55 -1.55
CA PRO A 365 16.72 4.24 -0.41
C PRO A 365 17.55 3.91 0.84
N MET A 366 17.04 4.34 1.99
CA MET A 366 17.66 4.22 3.31
C MET A 366 17.87 2.74 3.68
N PHE A 367 19.10 2.22 3.49
CA PHE A 367 19.51 0.90 3.95
C PHE A 367 20.12 0.99 5.36
N THR A 368 19.81 0.00 6.21
CA THR A 368 20.56 -0.23 7.45
C THR A 368 21.58 -1.32 7.15
N PHE A 369 22.82 -0.95 6.86
CA PHE A 369 23.93 -1.93 6.83
C PHE A 369 24.35 -2.26 8.27
N ALA A 370 24.52 -3.55 8.56
CA ALA A 370 25.31 -3.97 9.71
C ALA A 370 26.79 -3.92 9.31
N PRO A 371 27.71 -3.48 10.18
CA PRO A 371 29.14 -3.60 9.89
C PRO A 371 29.51 -5.08 9.94
N THR A 372 29.59 -5.73 8.79
CA THR A 372 30.33 -6.99 8.65
C THR A 372 31.80 -6.61 8.57
N GLY A 373 32.56 -6.93 9.63
CA GLY A 373 34.01 -6.77 9.65
C GLY A 373 34.63 -7.58 8.51
N PHE A 374 35.53 -6.92 7.79
CA PHE A 374 36.47 -7.56 6.88
C PHE A 374 37.38 -8.51 7.68
N ARG A 375 37.45 -9.76 7.21
CA ARG A 375 38.71 -10.46 6.98
C ARG A 375 38.65 -11.11 5.61
#